data_AF-A0A174AP57-F1
#
_entry.id   AF-A0A174AP57-F1
#
_cell.length_a   1.000
_cell.length_b   1.000
_cell.length_c   1.000
_cell.angle_alpha   90.00
_cell.angle_beta   90.00
_cell.angle_gamma   90.00
#
_symmetry.space_group_name_H-M   'P 1'
#
loop_
_entity.id
_entity.type
_entity.pdbx_description
1 polymer ?
#
loop_
_entity_poly.entity_id
_entity_poly.type
_entity_poly.pdbx_seq_one_letter_code
_entity_poly.pdbx_strand_id
1 'polypeptide(L)'
;MTPPRIPFVHNIVMANVLFAAAYLGIDSCPIEGFTKDKVESILSDTYHLYDPEHFGVACMTALGYRGEAPHRDKRRRPLEESVLWK
;
A
#
# COMPACT_ATOMS: atom_id res chain seq x y z
N MET A 1 9.55 -25.94 -5.59
CA MET A 1 8.77 -25.79 -4.34
C MET A 1 8.91 -24.33 -3.94
N THR A 2 8.02 -23.47 -4.45
CA THR A 2 8.08 -22.03 -4.18
C THR A 2 7.72 -21.79 -2.71
N PRO A 3 8.50 -21.01 -1.96
CA PRO A 3 8.22 -20.74 -0.55
C PRO A 3 6.85 -20.05 -0.41
N PRO A 4 6.14 -20.25 0.72
CA PRO A 4 4.84 -19.64 0.93
C PRO A 4 4.99 -18.12 0.93
N ARG A 5 4.45 -17.46 -0.10
CA ARG A 5 4.30 -16.00 -0.15
C ARG A 5 3.48 -15.59 1.06
N ILE A 6 4.09 -14.92 2.05
CA ILE A 6 3.43 -14.48 3.28
C ILE A 6 2.45 -13.36 2.89
N PRO A 7 1.12 -13.60 2.76
CA PRO A 7 0.25 -12.68 2.04
C PRO A 7 -0.20 -11.46 2.87
N PHE A 8 0.16 -11.39 4.16
CA PHE A 8 -0.57 -10.52 5.09
C PHE A 8 0.28 -9.50 5.87
N VAL A 9 1.61 -9.60 5.90
CA VAL A 9 2.44 -8.69 6.73
C VAL A 9 2.71 -7.33 6.08
N HIS A 10 2.70 -7.24 4.74
CA HIS A 10 3.03 -6.00 4.03
C HIS A 10 2.00 -4.87 4.28
N ASN A 11 0.71 -5.23 4.44
CA ASN A 11 -0.34 -4.24 4.72
C ASN A 11 -0.22 -3.61 6.11
N ILE A 12 0.27 -4.37 7.10
CA ILE A 12 0.53 -3.84 8.45
C ILE A 12 1.67 -2.82 8.40
N VAL A 13 2.75 -3.15 7.69
CA VAL A 13 3.89 -2.24 7.50
C VAL A 13 3.44 -0.97 6.77
N MET A 14 2.71 -1.11 5.66
CA MET A 14 2.18 0.03 4.92
C MET A 14 1.30 0.92 5.81
N ALA A 15 0.34 0.35 6.54
CA ALA A 15 -0.51 1.11 7.45
C ALA A 15 0.30 1.91 8.49
N ASN A 16 1.35 1.32 9.05
CA ASN A 16 2.24 2.00 10.00
C ASN A 16 3.01 3.16 9.34
N VAL A 17 3.49 2.98 8.10
CA VAL A 17 4.16 4.05 7.34
C VAL A 17 3.20 5.21 7.05
N LEU A 18 1.97 4.92 6.62
CA LEU A 18 0.95 5.94 6.36
C LEU A 18 0.57 6.69 7.63
N PHE A 19 0.46 5.99 8.77
CA PHE A 19 0.21 6.61 10.05
C PHE A 19 1.35 7.53 10.49
N ALA A 20 2.60 7.08 10.38
CA ALA A 20 3.77 7.88 10.68
C ALA A 20 3.89 9.12 9.77
N ALA A 21 3.59 8.96 8.47
CA ALA A 21 3.54 10.08 7.54
C ALA A 21 2.50 11.13 7.98
N ALA A 22 1.28 10.70 8.28
CA ALA A 22 0.23 11.60 8.76
C ALA A 22 0.61 12.32 10.07
N TYR A 23 1.27 11.62 11.01
CA TYR A 23 1.77 12.21 12.24
C TYR A 23 2.82 13.30 11.99
N LEU A 24 3.66 13.13 10.97
CA LEU A 24 4.67 14.10 10.55
C LEU A 24 4.13 15.20 9.62
N GLY A 25 2.82 15.23 9.34
CA GLY A 25 2.23 16.19 8.41
C GLY A 25 2.54 15.93 6.93
N ILE A 26 2.96 14.71 6.61
CA ILE A 26 3.23 14.24 5.25
C ILE A 26 1.97 13.55 4.72
N ASP A 27 1.56 13.92 3.50
CA ASP A 27 0.49 13.25 2.78
C ASP A 27 0.95 11.91 2.21
N SER A 28 0.05 10.94 2.23
CA SER A 28 0.33 9.58 1.78
C SER A 28 -0.81 9.02 0.95
N CYS A 29 -0.50 8.22 -0.06
CA CYS A 29 -1.47 7.50 -0.89
C CYS A 29 -1.09 6.01 -0.99
N PRO A 30 -1.90 5.07 -0.49
CA PRO A 30 -1.70 3.64 -0.73
C PRO A 30 -2.16 3.28 -2.16
N ILE A 31 -1.39 2.45 -2.87
CA ILE A 31 -1.60 2.14 -4.29
C ILE A 31 -1.53 0.62 -4.51
N GLU A 32 -2.66 0.05 -4.91
CA GLU A 32 -2.79 -1.34 -5.38
C GLU A 32 -3.23 -1.43 -6.85
N GLY A 33 -3.69 -0.32 -7.44
CA GLY A 33 -4.25 -0.26 -8.80
C GLY A 33 -3.20 -0.22 -9.91
N PHE A 34 -2.39 -1.27 -10.04
CA PHE A 34 -1.36 -1.40 -11.08
C PHE A 34 -1.41 -2.78 -11.74
N THR A 35 -0.90 -2.88 -12.97
CA THR A 35 -0.74 -4.18 -13.65
C THR A 35 0.51 -4.86 -13.10
N LYS A 36 0.32 -5.78 -12.14
CA LYS A 36 1.41 -6.44 -11.41
C LYS A 36 2.49 -7.00 -12.33
N ASP A 37 2.13 -7.82 -13.31
CA ASP A 37 3.09 -8.46 -14.21
C ASP A 37 3.97 -7.45 -14.97
N LYS A 38 3.39 -6.32 -15.39
CA LYS A 38 4.14 -5.26 -16.07
C LYS A 38 5.11 -4.55 -15.13
N VAL A 39 4.68 -4.28 -13.89
CA VAL A 39 5.53 -3.63 -12.89
C VAL A 39 6.66 -4.56 -12.46
N GLU A 40 6.37 -5.83 -12.19
CA GLU A 40 7.39 -6.81 -11.82
C GLU A 40 8.41 -7.02 -12.93
N SER A 41 7.99 -7.12 -14.19
CA SER A 41 8.95 -7.24 -15.31
C SER A 41 9.87 -6.02 -15.45
N ILE A 42 9.35 -4.82 -15.22
CA ILE A 42 10.19 -3.62 -15.22
C ILE A 42 11.17 -3.65 -14.03
N LEU A 43 10.68 -3.87 -12.80
CA LEU A 43 11.50 -3.74 -11.60
C LEU A 43 12.51 -4.88 -11.42
N SER A 44 12.13 -6.12 -11.76
CA SER A 44 12.99 -7.30 -11.71
C SER A 44 13.82 -7.47 -12.98
N ASP A 45 13.19 -7.54 -14.16
CA ASP A 45 13.88 -7.98 -15.37
C ASP A 45 14.66 -6.85 -16.03
N THR A 46 14.13 -5.62 -15.99
CA THR A 46 14.79 -4.46 -16.63
C THR A 46 15.75 -3.76 -15.68
N TYR A 47 15.37 -3.58 -14.42
CA TYR A 47 16.15 -2.81 -13.44
C TYR A 47 16.83 -3.66 -12.36
N HIS A 48 16.58 -4.96 -12.30
CA HIS A 48 17.25 -5.90 -11.39
C HIS A 48 17.23 -5.47 -9.90
N LEU A 49 16.09 -4.93 -9.44
CA LEU A 49 15.97 -4.33 -8.11
C LEU A 49 15.74 -5.35 -6.98
N TYR A 50 15.28 -6.56 -7.30
CA TYR A 50 15.07 -7.65 -6.35
C TYR A 50 15.12 -9.01 -7.06
N ASP A 51 15.28 -10.08 -6.29
CA ASP A 51 15.24 -11.46 -6.79
C ASP A 51 13.78 -11.94 -6.97
N PRO A 52 13.32 -12.20 -8.21
CA PRO A 52 11.93 -12.59 -8.48
C PRO A 52 11.59 -14.02 -8.01
N GLU A 53 12.58 -14.87 -7.71
CA GLU A 53 12.30 -16.19 -7.14
C GLU A 53 11.82 -16.11 -5.69
N HIS A 54 12.31 -15.10 -4.95
CA HIS A 54 12.05 -14.93 -3.52
C HIS A 54 11.07 -13.78 -3.22
N PHE A 55 11.06 -12.73 -4.05
CA PHE A 55 10.30 -11.51 -3.79
C PHE A 55 9.39 -11.15 -4.97
N GLY A 56 8.33 -10.40 -4.66
CA GLY A 56 7.44 -9.83 -5.64
C GLY A 56 6.82 -8.54 -5.11
N VAL A 57 6.26 -7.75 -6.01
CA VAL A 57 5.62 -6.48 -5.65
C VAL A 57 4.28 -6.77 -4.97
N ALA A 58 4.12 -6.27 -3.74
CA ALA A 58 2.90 -6.41 -2.97
C ALA A 58 1.97 -5.20 -3.16
N CYS A 59 2.45 -4.02 -2.78
CA CYS A 59 1.75 -2.74 -2.86
C CYS A 59 2.76 -1.61 -3.03
N MET A 60 2.29 -0.43 -3.39
CA MET A 60 3.09 0.79 -3.46
C MET A 60 2.47 1.88 -2.59
N THR A 61 3.28 2.86 -2.18
CA THR A 61 2.75 4.08 -1.57
C THR A 61 3.51 5.30 -2.07
N ALA A 62 2.78 6.40 -2.30
CA ALA A 62 3.35 7.70 -2.57
C ALA A 62 3.33 8.54 -1.29
N LEU A 63 4.42 9.29 -1.05
CA LEU A 63 4.57 10.21 0.08
C LEU A 63 4.90 11.61 -0.47
N GLY A 64 4.34 12.66 0.13
CA GLY A 64 4.61 14.03 -0.31
C GLY A 64 3.76 15.06 0.43
N TYR A 65 3.60 16.24 -0.17
CA TYR A 65 2.71 17.29 0.33
C TYR A 65 1.65 17.59 -0.71
N ARG A 66 0.38 17.63 -0.31
CA ARG A 66 -0.73 17.89 -1.23
C ARG A 66 -0.62 19.27 -1.87
N GLY A 67 -0.91 19.35 -3.17
CA GLY A 67 -1.03 20.62 -3.88
C GLY A 67 -2.38 21.30 -3.68
N GLU A 68 -3.42 20.52 -3.34
CA GLU A 68 -4.78 21.00 -3.17
C GLU A 68 -5.44 20.37 -1.93
N ALA A 69 -6.43 21.07 -1.36
CA ALA A 69 -7.26 20.50 -0.30
C ALA A 69 -8.16 19.38 -0.86
N PRO A 70 -8.47 18.33 -0.07
CA PRO A 70 -9.36 17.27 -0.51
C PRO A 70 -10.73 17.83 -0.92
N HIS A 71 -11.16 17.55 -2.15
CA HIS A 71 -12.43 18.05 -2.68
C HIS A 71 -13.66 17.38 -2.02
N ARG A 72 -13.46 16.31 -1.24
CA ARG A 72 -14.52 15.54 -0.61
C ARG A 72 -14.16 15.22 0.83
N ASP A 73 -15.16 15.35 1.70
CA ASP A 73 -15.04 14.91 3.08
C ASP A 73 -14.89 13.38 3.19
N LYS A 74 -14.35 12.94 4.33
CA LYS A 74 -14.18 11.51 4.62
C LYS A 74 -15.55 10.83 4.69
N ARG A 75 -15.75 9.81 3.85
CA ARG A 75 -16.95 8.95 3.88
C ARG A 75 -16.60 7.55 4.39
N ARG A 76 -17.40 7.03 5.31
CA ARG A 76 -17.32 5.67 5.88
C ARG A 76 -18.74 5.11 6.00
N ARG A 77 -18.86 3.78 6.10
CA ARG A 77 -20.13 3.15 6.47
C ARG A 77 -20.54 3.57 7.90
N PRO A 78 -21.83 3.55 8.25
CA PRO A 78 -22.27 3.78 9.63
C PRO A 78 -21.54 2.90 10.64
N LEU A 79 -21.41 3.37 11.87
CA LEU A 79 -20.66 2.67 12.91
C LEU A 79 -21.34 1.35 13.29
N GLU A 80 -22.67 1.36 13.29
CA GLU A 80 -23.54 0.22 13.59
C GLU A 80 -23.36 -0.91 12.57
N GLU A 81 -22.93 -0.60 11.34
CA GLU A 81 -22.58 -1.61 10.32
C GLU A 81 -21.14 -2.12 10.44
N SER A 82 -20.27 -1.39 11.15
CA SER A 82 -18.82 -1.65 11.20
C SER A 82 -18.37 -2.29 12.51
N VAL A 83 -19.16 -2.15 13.58
CA VAL A 83 -18.82 -2.61 14.93
C VAL A 83 -19.90 -3.55 15.45
N LEU A 84 -19.48 -4.76 15.81
CA LEU A 84 -20.29 -5.72 16.55
C LEU A 84 -19.72 -5.86 17.96
N TRP A 85 -20.42 -5.34 18.97
CA TRP A 85 -20.05 -5.54 20.36
C TRP A 85 -20.80 -6.75 20.91
N LYS A 86 -20.06 -7.80 21.27
CA LYS A 86 -20.56 -9.00 21.95
C LYS A 86 -19.95 -9.13 23.32
#